data_AF-A0A162CWC2-F1
#
_entry.id   AF-A0A162CWC2-F1
#
_cell.length_a   1.000
_cell.length_b   1.000
_cell.length_c   1.000
_cell.angle_alpha   90.00
_cell.angle_beta   90.00
_cell.angle_gamma   90.00
#
_symmetry.space_group_name_H-M   'P 1'
#
loop_
_entity.id
_entity.type
_entity.pdbx_description
1 polymer ?
#
loop_
_entity_poly.entity_id
_entity_poly.type
_entity_poly.pdbx_seq_one_letter_code
_entity_poly.pdbx_strand_id
1 'polypeptide(L)' 'MRWLITALLSLAAFVVVLASGAKADVTIHVGSRTPPADAHCHRVGTRSTDEGRVLSVYACRP' A
#
# COMPACT_ATOMS: atom_id res chain seq x y z
N MET A 1 -26.08 4.09 -31.30
CA MET A 1 -24.60 3.97 -31.25
C MET A 1 -23.97 4.66 -30.04
N ARG A 2 -24.33 5.93 -29.77
CA ARG A 2 -23.77 6.70 -28.63
C ARG A 2 -23.91 6.00 -27.27
N TRP A 3 -25.09 5.44 -26.98
CA TRP A 3 -25.38 4.70 -25.75
C TRP A 3 -24.58 3.40 -25.57
N LEU A 4 -24.30 2.69 -26.68
CA LEU A 4 -23.47 1.48 -26.68
C LEU A 4 -22.02 1.83 -26.31
N ILE A 5 -21.51 2.91 -26.88
CA ILE A 5 -20.16 3.39 -26.60
C ILE A 5 -20.03 3.80 -25.13
N THR A 6 -21.02 4.52 -24.58
CA THR A 6 -21.01 4.90 -23.16
C THR A 6 -21.02 3.69 -22.25
N ALA A 7 -21.87 2.69 -22.52
CA ALA A 7 -21.96 1.48 -21.70
C ALA A 7 -20.65 0.66 -21.71
N LEU A 8 -20.00 0.57 -22.87
CA LEU A 8 -18.69 -0.07 -23.00
C LEU A 8 -17.60 0.66 -22.21
N LEU A 9 -17.59 1.99 -22.25
CA LEU A 9 -16.62 2.81 -21.51
C LEU A 9 -16.81 2.71 -20.00
N SER A 10 -18.05 2.72 -19.50
CA SER A 10 -18.31 2.55 -18.07
C SER A 10 -17.97 1.14 -17.57
N LEU A 11 -18.24 0.11 -18.37
CA LEU A 11 -17.82 -1.26 -18.03
C LEU A 11 -16.30 -1.38 -17.98
N ALA A 12 -15.60 -0.81 -18.96
CA ALA A 12 -14.14 -0.80 -18.99
C ALA A 12 -13.55 -0.07 -17.77
N ALA A 13 -14.08 1.11 -17.42
CA ALA A 13 -13.66 1.85 -16.23
C ALA A 13 -13.89 1.04 -14.94
N PHE A 14 -15.04 0.35 -14.84
CA PHE A 14 -15.35 -0.49 -13.68
C PHE A 14 -14.36 -1.65 -13.51
N VAL A 15 -14.01 -2.32 -14.60
CA VAL A 15 -13.01 -3.40 -14.59
C VAL A 15 -11.63 -2.89 -14.18
N VAL A 16 -11.22 -1.72 -14.68
CA VAL A 16 -9.93 -1.09 -14.31
C VAL A 16 -9.88 -0.77 -12.82
N VAL A 17 -10.95 -0.20 -12.27
CA VAL A 17 -11.04 0.11 -10.83
C VAL A 17 -10.92 -1.16 -9.99
N LEU A 18 -11.64 -2.23 -10.35
CA LEU A 18 -11.56 -3.52 -9.67
C LEU A 18 -10.16 -4.12 -9.71
N ALA A 19 -9.49 -4.10 -10.87
CA ALA A 19 -8.14 -4.62 -11.03
C ALA A 19 -7.11 -3.81 -10.21
N SER A 20 -7.29 -2.50 -10.11
CA SER A 20 -6.40 -1.62 -9.32
C SER A 20 -6.64 -1.69 -7.80
N GLY A 21 -7.77 -2.25 -7.37
CA GLY A 21 -8.20 -2.29 -5.98
C GLY A 21 -7.52 -3.34 -5.10
N ALA A 22 -6.62 -4.15 -5.64
CA ALA A 22 -5.83 -5.11 -4.87
C ALA A 22 -4.84 -4.36 -3.95
N LYS A 23 -5.30 -4.02 -2.74
CA LYS A 23 -4.43 -3.55 -1.67
C LYS A 23 -3.61 -4.74 -1.19
N ALA A 24 -2.29 -4.65 -1.34
CA ALA A 24 -1.40 -5.57 -0.66
C ALA A 24 -1.68 -5.44 0.85
N ASP A 25 -2.04 -6.55 1.48
CA ASP A 25 -2.23 -6.65 2.92
C ASP A 25 -0.85 -6.46 3.55
N VAL A 26 -0.48 -5.21 3.84
CA VAL A 26 0.83 -4.83 4.35
C VAL A 26 0.61 -3.96 5.57
N THR A 27 1.11 -4.44 6.70
CA THR A 27 1.08 -3.67 7.95
C THR A 27 2.37 -2.87 8.02
N ILE A 28 2.24 -1.54 8.11
CA ILE A 28 3.37 -0.63 8.24
C ILE A 28 3.63 -0.36 9.73
N HIS A 29 4.82 -0.71 10.20
CA HIS A 29 5.28 -0.39 11.54
C HIS A 29 6.34 0.71 11.49
N VAL A 30 6.12 1.79 12.24
CA VAL A 30 7.07 2.90 12.39
C VAL A 30 7.61 2.89 13.81
N GLY A 31 8.92 2.78 13.97
CA GLY A 31 9.53 2.75 15.29
C GLY A 31 11.06 2.75 15.26
N SER A 32 11.66 2.81 16.45
CA SER A 32 13.11 2.75 16.64
C SER A 32 13.64 1.32 16.78
N ARG A 33 12.77 0.36 17.12
CA ARG A 33 13.14 -1.05 17.32
C ARG A 33 13.00 -1.82 16.01
N THR A 34 13.96 -2.72 15.79
CA THR A 34 13.87 -3.69 14.69
C THR A 34 12.85 -4.76 15.06
N PRO A 35 11.86 -5.07 14.20
CA PRO A 35 10.90 -6.14 14.46
C PRO A 35 11.60 -7.50 14.60
N PRO A 36 11.01 -8.46 15.34
CA PRO A 36 11.58 -9.79 15.51
C PRO A 36 11.71 -10.51 14.15
N ALA A 37 12.70 -11.38 14.01
CA ALA A 37 13.00 -12.08 12.75
C ALA A 37 11.80 -12.90 12.24
N ASP A 38 10.99 -13.44 13.16
CA ASP A 38 9.81 -14.26 12.87
C ASP A 38 8.62 -13.47 12.31
N ALA A 39 8.66 -12.13 12.34
CA ALA A 39 7.58 -11.28 11.82
C ALA A 39 7.68 -11.01 10.30
N HIS A 40 8.70 -11.55 9.62
CA HIS A 40 8.90 -11.42 8.17
C HIS A 40 8.82 -9.98 7.64
N CYS A 41 9.25 -9.01 8.45
CA CYS A 41 9.22 -7.60 8.14
C CYS A 41 10.50 -7.17 7.41
N HIS A 42 10.37 -6.35 6.37
CA HIS A 42 11.50 -5.72 5.69
C HIS A 42 11.44 -4.20 5.82
N ARG A 43 12.62 -3.56 5.93
CA ARG A 43 12.70 -2.10 6.05
C ARG A 43 12.39 -1.46 4.70
N VAL A 44 11.39 -0.58 4.68
CA VAL A 44 10.94 0.14 3.47
C VAL A 44 11.35 1.60 3.46
N GLY A 45 11.84 2.14 4.59
CA GLY A 45 12.38 3.48 4.63
C GLY A 45 12.67 4.01 6.03
N THR A 46 12.76 5.33 6.11
CA THR A 46 12.96 6.09 7.35
C THR A 46 12.10 7.34 7.36
N ARG A 47 11.64 7.76 8.54
CA ARG A 47 10.88 9.00 8.74
C ARG A 47 11.50 9.81 9.88
N SER A 48 11.69 11.11 9.66
CA SER A 48 12.09 12.02 10.73
C SER A 48 10.86 12.49 11.52
N THR A 49 10.98 12.54 12.85
CA THR A 49 10.01 13.22 13.71
C THR A 49 10.33 14.72 13.78
N ASP A 50 9.37 15.51 14.27
CA ASP A 50 9.54 16.95 14.51
C ASP A 50 10.63 17.25 15.55
N GLU A 51 10.91 16.28 16.42
CA GLU A 51 12.02 16.30 17.39
C GLU A 51 13.39 15.93 16.79
N GLY A 52 13.45 15.71 15.46
CA GLY A 52 14.68 15.33 14.75
C GLY A 52 15.09 13.87 14.90
N ARG A 53 14.24 12.99 15.47
CA ARG A 53 14.55 11.56 15.58
C ARG A 53 14.24 10.84 14.28
N VAL A 54 15.18 10.03 13.80
CA VAL A 54 14.99 9.17 12.64
C VAL A 54 14.41 7.83 13.08
N LEU A 55 13.20 7.51 12.63
CA LEU A 55 12.52 6.24 12.84
C LEU A 55 12.61 5.38 11.58
N SER A 56 12.73 4.07 11.75
CA SER A 56 12.68 3.12 10.64
C SER A 56 11.23 2.75 10.34
N VAL A 57 10.92 2.61 9.06
CA VAL A 57 9.62 2.15 8.56
C VAL A 57 9.80 0.72 8.05
N TYR A 58 9.01 -0.20 8.58
CA TYR A 58 9.01 -1.60 8.20
C TYR A 58 7.65 -1.98 7.60
N ALA A 59 7.68 -2.77 6.53
CA ALA A 59 6.50 -3.41 5.97
C ALA A 59 6.56 -4.90 6.30
N CYS A 60 5.49 -5.41 6.92
CA CYS A 60 5.32 -6.82 7.24
C CYS A 60 4.19 -7.39 6.38
N ARG A 61 4.40 -8.58 5.83
CA ARG A 61 3.32 -9.36 5.23
C ARG A 61 2.63 -10.16 6.35
N PRO A 62 1.29 -10.32 6.30
CA PRO A 62 0.59 -11.24 7.20
C PRO A 62 1.01 -12.69 6.97
#